data_AF-A0AA40F585-F1
#
_entry.id   AF-A0AA40F585-F1
#
_cell.length_a   1.000
_cell.length_b   1.000
_cell.length_c   1.000
_cell.angle_alpha   90.00
_cell.angle_beta   90.00
_cell.angle_gamma   90.00
#
_symmetry.space_group_name_H-M   'P 1'
#
loop_
_entity.id
_entity.type
_entity.pdbx_description
1 polymer ?
#
loop_
_entity_poly.entity_id
_entity_poly.type
_entity_poly.pdbx_seq_one_letter_code
_entity_poly.pdbx_strand_id
1 'polypeptide(L)'
;MTTQAVAMTALGLVRIDAPQLAYFRDTFYKAPTVLHKFAVELEAFIDGRHIFWPKLFDEVMEHPLKNGMFRRLAHPAWFSEPGSSYSPPGPSPPCAQLQDLVNAASKCETRRSSEAHWNCVVHYPVLELALKPHSTILDVVNCTSATINTGYPTQLPPSIRGDSKKVDFCIVVDQSGSGCHPAIYDIVTTDSVNHSNHPPLLSCPIAISIETKAAAPNKEEAELQMGQAIEQLGFLPGLIVLQHDWYFIAATRSVTIWRRIAIGSTDTPEGICNIICAIRYLASWVETTYWPWFCRWALGDTHHLYRNICSQVGRSSSS
;
A
#
# COMPACT_ATOMS: atom_id res chain seq x y z
N MET A 1 21.70 22.85 2.95
CA MET A 1 20.78 21.74 2.64
C MET A 1 20.86 20.76 3.79
N THR A 2 20.02 21.00 4.79
CA THR A 2 19.94 20.25 6.04
C THR A 2 19.49 18.81 5.77
N THR A 3 19.87 17.91 6.67
CA THR A 3 19.61 16.47 6.72
C THR A 3 18.16 16.06 6.35
N GLN A 4 17.20 16.98 6.48
CA GLN A 4 15.82 16.90 5.98
C GLN A 4 15.71 16.59 4.47
N ALA A 5 16.49 17.24 3.61
CA ALA A 5 16.35 17.08 2.15
C ALA A 5 16.74 15.67 1.66
N VAL A 6 17.68 15.01 2.35
CA VAL A 6 18.17 13.68 1.97
C VAL A 6 17.19 12.56 2.38
N ALA A 7 16.45 12.72 3.47
CA ALA A 7 15.42 11.76 3.90
C ALA A 7 14.17 11.82 2.99
N MET A 8 13.74 13.03 2.62
CA MET A 8 12.58 13.29 1.74
C MET A 8 12.82 12.79 0.31
N THR A 9 14.07 12.90 -0.15
CA THR A 9 14.51 12.36 -1.46
C THR A 9 14.39 10.84 -1.53
N ALA A 10 14.61 10.13 -0.41
CA ALA A 10 14.57 8.67 -0.41
C ALA A 10 13.14 8.09 -0.38
N LEU A 11 12.17 8.86 0.13
CA LEU A 11 10.77 8.44 0.33
C LEU A 11 9.92 8.48 -0.93
N GLY A 12 10.20 9.46 -1.78
CA GLY A 12 9.47 9.67 -3.02
C GLY A 12 10.00 8.90 -4.23
N LEU A 13 11.26 8.46 -4.16
CA LEU A 13 11.95 7.88 -5.29
C LEU A 13 11.95 6.35 -5.27
N VAL A 14 10.98 5.71 -4.61
CA VAL A 14 10.71 4.28 -4.84
C VAL A 14 10.13 4.13 -6.24
N ARG A 15 11.01 4.30 -7.23
CA ARG A 15 10.78 3.94 -8.61
C ARG A 15 10.73 2.43 -8.66
N ILE A 16 9.56 1.92 -8.99
CA ILE A 16 9.37 0.50 -9.22
C ILE A 16 9.38 0.33 -10.73
N ASP A 17 10.59 0.15 -11.25
CA ASP A 17 10.81 -0.18 -12.65
C ASP A 17 10.85 -1.70 -12.82
N ALA A 18 10.27 -2.17 -13.92
CA ALA A 18 9.89 -3.56 -14.11
C ALA A 18 10.90 -4.54 -14.79
N PRO A 19 12.11 -4.22 -15.23
CA PRO A 19 13.01 -5.20 -15.87
C PRO A 19 13.62 -6.20 -14.90
N GLN A 20 13.47 -6.01 -13.58
CA GLN A 20 13.89 -7.01 -12.61
C GLN A 20 13.02 -8.29 -12.72
N LEU A 21 11.94 -8.26 -13.53
CA LEU A 21 11.02 -9.36 -13.80
C LEU A 21 11.68 -10.65 -14.35
N ALA A 22 12.87 -10.57 -14.97
CA ALA A 22 13.55 -11.74 -15.56
C ALA A 22 14.75 -12.24 -14.74
N TYR A 23 15.12 -11.56 -13.66
CA TYR A 23 16.29 -11.89 -12.84
C TYR A 23 15.95 -11.80 -11.35
N PHE A 24 14.83 -12.42 -10.96
CA PHE A 24 14.56 -12.71 -9.56
C PHE A 24 15.58 -13.76 -9.09
N ARG A 25 16.77 -13.30 -8.66
CA ARG A 25 17.66 -14.15 -7.89
C ARG A 25 16.97 -14.44 -6.56
N ASP A 26 17.06 -15.70 -6.15
CA ASP A 26 16.60 -16.21 -4.85
C ASP A 26 17.46 -15.62 -3.72
N THR A 27 17.45 -14.29 -3.57
CA THR A 27 18.26 -13.55 -2.59
C THR A 27 17.44 -13.09 -1.41
N PHE A 28 16.15 -13.48 -1.32
CA PHE A 28 15.24 -13.00 -0.27
C PHE A 28 15.85 -13.13 1.12
N TYR A 29 16.68 -14.16 1.37
CA TYR A 29 17.48 -14.35 2.59
C TYR A 29 18.40 -13.18 3.00
N LYS A 30 18.63 -12.19 2.12
CA LYS A 30 19.39 -10.96 2.39
C LYS A 30 18.50 -9.76 2.72
N ALA A 31 17.18 -9.92 2.69
CA ALA A 31 16.25 -8.85 3.05
C ALA A 31 16.40 -8.50 4.55
N PRO A 32 16.13 -7.24 4.94
CA PRO A 32 16.07 -6.88 6.36
C PRO A 32 15.06 -7.75 7.11
N THR A 33 15.38 -8.13 8.34
CA THR A 33 14.52 -8.98 9.18
C THR A 33 13.09 -8.44 9.31
N VAL A 34 12.92 -7.12 9.31
CA VAL A 34 11.60 -6.48 9.37
C VAL A 34 10.76 -6.78 8.13
N LEU A 35 11.38 -6.77 6.94
CA LEU A 35 10.71 -7.10 5.67
C LEU A 35 10.41 -8.60 5.58
N HIS A 36 11.31 -9.45 6.06
CA HIS A 36 11.05 -10.90 6.17
C HIS A 36 9.81 -11.19 7.01
N LYS A 37 9.72 -10.63 8.23
CA LYS A 37 8.57 -10.83 9.11
C LYS A 37 7.29 -10.31 8.47
N PHE A 38 7.33 -9.11 7.88
CA PHE A 38 6.19 -8.53 7.19
C PHE A 38 5.70 -9.41 6.03
N ALA A 39 6.60 -9.91 5.19
CA ALA A 39 6.27 -10.77 4.05
C ALA A 39 5.67 -12.12 4.47
N VAL A 40 6.16 -12.72 5.56
CA VAL A 40 5.61 -13.98 6.09
C VAL A 40 4.16 -13.81 6.53
N GLU A 41 3.84 -12.73 7.25
CA GLU A 41 2.46 -12.41 7.64
C GLU A 41 1.58 -12.13 6.42
N LEU A 42 2.12 -11.42 5.43
CA LEU A 42 1.42 -11.14 4.17
C LEU A 42 1.07 -12.43 3.40
N GLU A 43 2.02 -13.37 3.30
CA GLU A 43 1.85 -14.69 2.69
C GLU A 43 0.83 -15.56 3.42
N ALA A 44 0.72 -15.42 4.73
CA ALA A 44 -0.27 -16.16 5.49
C ALA A 44 -1.73 -15.72 5.21
N PHE A 45 -1.97 -14.46 4.81
CA PHE A 45 -3.27 -14.07 4.24
C PHE A 45 -3.55 -14.77 2.91
N ILE A 46 -2.54 -14.84 2.04
CA ILE A 46 -2.67 -15.42 0.70
C ILE A 46 -3.02 -16.91 0.76
N ASP A 47 -2.40 -17.62 1.70
CA ASP A 47 -2.65 -19.04 1.94
C ASP A 47 -3.99 -19.31 2.66
N GLY A 48 -4.79 -18.27 2.95
CA GLY A 48 -6.07 -18.38 3.66
C GLY A 48 -5.94 -18.70 5.15
N ARG A 49 -4.71 -18.71 5.70
CA ARG A 49 -4.44 -19.08 7.11
C ARG A 49 -4.91 -18.03 8.12
N HIS A 50 -5.10 -16.79 7.68
CA HIS A 50 -5.49 -15.64 8.52
C HIS A 50 -6.77 -14.92 8.08
N ILE A 51 -7.58 -15.53 7.21
CA ILE A 51 -8.78 -14.87 6.67
C ILE A 51 -10.03 -15.55 7.20
N PHE A 52 -10.45 -15.13 8.39
CA PHE A 52 -11.76 -15.51 8.91
C PHE A 52 -12.53 -14.30 9.42
N TRP A 53 -13.51 -13.87 8.62
CA TRP A 53 -14.55 -12.97 9.09
C TRP A 53 -15.84 -13.77 9.32
N PRO A 54 -16.22 -14.06 10.58
CA PRO A 54 -17.46 -14.78 10.88
C PRO A 54 -18.68 -14.15 10.20
N LYS A 55 -18.76 -12.82 10.25
CA LYS A 55 -19.84 -12.06 9.61
C LYS A 55 -19.89 -12.24 8.09
N LEU A 56 -18.74 -12.29 7.41
CA LEU A 56 -18.70 -12.56 5.97
C LEU A 56 -19.23 -13.97 5.68
N PHE A 57 -18.85 -14.95 6.51
CA PHE A 57 -19.33 -16.31 6.33
C PHE A 57 -20.85 -16.40 6.45
N ASP A 58 -21.43 -15.79 7.48
CA ASP A 58 -22.88 -15.74 7.68
C ASP A 58 -23.58 -15.10 6.46
N GLU A 59 -23.08 -13.94 6.00
CA GLU A 59 -23.60 -13.28 4.80
C GLU A 59 -23.49 -14.17 3.55
N VAL A 60 -22.35 -14.87 3.35
CA VAL A 60 -22.15 -15.78 2.22
C VAL A 60 -23.12 -16.96 2.28
N MET A 61 -23.36 -17.54 3.45
CA MET A 61 -24.24 -18.69 3.62
C MET A 61 -25.72 -18.38 3.34
N GLU A 62 -26.11 -17.12 3.52
CA GLU A 62 -27.43 -16.58 3.17
C GLU A 62 -27.50 -16.09 1.70
N HIS A 63 -26.36 -15.88 1.05
CA HIS A 63 -26.31 -15.29 -0.29
C HIS A 63 -26.80 -16.25 -1.40
N PRO A 64 -27.61 -15.78 -2.38
CA PRO A 64 -28.10 -16.63 -3.48
C PRO A 64 -26.99 -17.25 -4.33
N LEU A 65 -25.84 -16.58 -4.44
CA LEU A 65 -24.69 -17.03 -5.22
C LEU A 65 -23.67 -17.87 -4.43
N LYS A 66 -24.02 -18.37 -3.25
CA LYS A 66 -23.14 -19.20 -2.40
C LYS A 66 -22.60 -20.45 -3.07
N ASN A 67 -23.37 -21.04 -3.99
CA ASN A 67 -22.94 -22.23 -4.75
C ASN A 67 -22.25 -21.87 -6.08
N GLY A 68 -22.22 -20.58 -6.43
CA GLY A 68 -21.58 -20.03 -7.62
C GLY A 68 -20.38 -19.17 -7.26
N MET A 69 -20.49 -17.85 -7.48
CA MET A 69 -19.42 -16.87 -7.23
C MET A 69 -18.76 -16.99 -5.85
N PHE A 70 -19.55 -17.25 -4.80
CA PHE A 70 -19.04 -17.33 -3.41
C PHE A 70 -18.71 -18.77 -2.97
N ARG A 71 -18.67 -19.75 -3.87
CA ARG A 71 -18.48 -21.16 -3.52
C ARG A 71 -17.24 -21.44 -2.70
N ARG A 72 -16.12 -20.75 -2.97
CA ARG A 72 -14.88 -20.91 -2.19
C ARG A 72 -15.02 -20.30 -0.81
N LEU A 73 -15.60 -19.11 -0.70
CA LEU A 73 -15.89 -18.46 0.59
C LEU A 73 -16.98 -19.18 1.41
N ALA A 74 -17.80 -20.05 0.79
CA ALA A 74 -18.75 -20.91 1.49
C ALA A 74 -18.13 -22.22 2.00
N HIS A 75 -16.89 -22.55 1.60
CA HIS A 75 -16.26 -23.81 1.94
C HIS A 75 -15.55 -23.76 3.30
N PRO A 76 -15.76 -24.74 4.20
CA PRO A 76 -15.14 -24.76 5.53
C PRO A 76 -13.62 -24.62 5.56
N ALA A 77 -12.93 -25.15 4.56
CA ALA A 77 -11.46 -25.06 4.45
C ALA A 77 -10.93 -23.64 4.14
N TRP A 78 -11.81 -22.68 3.82
CA TRP A 78 -11.43 -21.27 3.78
C TRP A 78 -11.34 -20.64 5.17
N PHE A 79 -11.74 -21.36 6.21
CA PHE A 79 -11.75 -20.88 7.57
C PHE A 79 -10.63 -21.51 8.39
N SER A 80 -10.02 -20.68 9.23
CA SER A 80 -9.18 -21.14 10.33
C SER A 80 -10.00 -22.01 11.30
N GLU A 81 -9.39 -23.01 11.93
CA GLU A 81 -10.09 -23.84 12.91
C GLU A 81 -10.64 -23.00 14.08
N PRO A 82 -11.80 -23.36 14.66
CA PRO A 82 -12.33 -22.72 15.86
C PRO A 82 -11.27 -22.71 16.98
N GLY A 83 -10.86 -21.52 17.42
CA GLY A 83 -9.79 -21.34 18.42
C GLY A 83 -8.47 -20.76 17.87
N SER A 84 -8.38 -20.51 16.56
CA SER A 84 -7.33 -19.67 15.97
C SER A 84 -7.33 -18.27 16.61
N SER A 85 -6.18 -17.83 17.12
CA SER A 85 -5.96 -16.47 17.65
C SER A 85 -5.90 -15.39 16.56
N TYR A 86 -5.97 -15.79 15.29
CA TYR A 86 -5.77 -14.90 14.16
C TYR A 86 -7.11 -14.42 13.60
N SER A 87 -7.30 -13.11 13.66
CA SER A 87 -8.41 -12.40 13.01
C SER A 87 -7.86 -11.56 11.85
N PRO A 88 -8.56 -11.52 10.71
CA PRO A 88 -8.19 -10.63 9.62
C PRO A 88 -8.24 -9.16 10.07
N PRO A 89 -7.41 -8.29 9.47
CA PRO A 89 -7.38 -6.88 9.84
C PRO A 89 -8.68 -6.17 9.40
N GLY A 90 -9.34 -5.54 10.36
CA GLY A 90 -10.57 -4.77 10.15
C GLY A 90 -11.84 -5.61 9.91
N PRO A 91 -12.99 -4.95 9.66
CA PRO A 91 -14.29 -5.60 9.47
C PRO A 91 -14.41 -6.32 8.11
N SER A 92 -15.32 -7.30 7.99
CA SER A 92 -15.55 -7.95 6.69
C SER A 92 -15.98 -6.96 5.61
N PRO A 93 -15.51 -7.14 4.36
CA PRO A 93 -16.20 -6.55 3.22
C PRO A 93 -17.60 -7.16 3.06
N PRO A 94 -18.64 -6.38 2.72
CA PRO A 94 -19.97 -6.92 2.43
C PRO A 94 -19.99 -7.77 1.14
N CYS A 95 -20.79 -8.85 1.13
CA CYS A 95 -20.93 -9.70 -0.06
C CYS A 95 -21.36 -8.93 -1.32
N ALA A 96 -22.28 -7.97 -1.17
CA ALA A 96 -22.74 -7.14 -2.30
C ALA A 96 -21.58 -6.37 -2.95
N GLN A 97 -20.68 -5.79 -2.16
CA GLN A 97 -19.53 -5.06 -2.69
C GLN A 97 -18.52 -6.00 -3.35
N LEU A 98 -18.28 -7.19 -2.79
CA LEU A 98 -17.43 -8.20 -3.43
C LEU A 98 -18.01 -8.61 -4.79
N GLN A 99 -19.31 -8.86 -4.85
CA GLN A 99 -20.00 -9.20 -6.10
C GLN A 99 -19.91 -8.08 -7.13
N ASP A 100 -20.14 -6.83 -6.73
CA ASP A 100 -20.06 -5.67 -7.62
C ASP A 100 -18.65 -5.51 -8.20
N LEU A 101 -17.61 -5.68 -7.39
CA LEU A 101 -16.21 -5.60 -7.80
C LEU A 101 -15.84 -6.72 -8.79
N VAL A 102 -16.21 -7.97 -8.52
CA VAL A 102 -15.96 -9.10 -9.44
C VAL A 102 -16.67 -8.86 -10.77
N ASN A 103 -17.93 -8.42 -10.73
CA ASN A 103 -18.69 -8.10 -11.94
C ASN A 103 -18.08 -6.93 -12.73
N ALA A 104 -17.59 -5.91 -12.04
CA ALA A 104 -16.91 -4.77 -12.66
C ALA A 104 -15.60 -5.20 -13.34
N ALA A 105 -14.78 -6.01 -12.66
CA ALA A 105 -13.55 -6.57 -13.20
C ALA A 105 -13.81 -7.45 -14.44
N SER A 106 -14.76 -8.39 -14.34
CA SER A 106 -15.17 -9.25 -15.46
C SER A 106 -15.64 -8.44 -16.68
N LYS A 107 -16.39 -7.35 -16.46
CA LYS A 107 -16.82 -6.45 -17.54
C LYS A 107 -15.64 -5.72 -18.18
N CYS A 108 -14.67 -5.28 -17.39
CA CYS A 108 -13.48 -4.60 -17.90
C CYS A 108 -12.63 -5.54 -18.76
N GLU A 109 -12.46 -6.78 -18.32
CA GLU A 109 -11.75 -7.81 -19.09
C GLU A 109 -12.48 -8.12 -20.41
N THR A 110 -13.78 -8.45 -20.34
CA THR A 110 -14.59 -8.80 -21.52
C THR A 110 -14.58 -7.68 -22.57
N ARG A 111 -14.60 -6.41 -22.13
CA ARG A 111 -14.60 -5.24 -23.02
C ARG A 111 -13.22 -4.79 -23.44
N ARG A 112 -12.15 -5.41 -22.92
CA ARG A 112 -10.76 -4.95 -23.08
C ARG A 112 -10.62 -3.47 -22.72
N SER A 113 -11.23 -3.08 -21.61
CA SER A 113 -11.26 -1.71 -21.12
C SER A 113 -9.85 -1.15 -20.88
N SER A 114 -9.69 0.16 -21.04
CA SER A 114 -8.44 0.85 -20.76
C SER A 114 -8.07 0.80 -19.28
N GLU A 115 -6.78 0.94 -18.98
CA GLU A 115 -6.23 1.03 -17.62
C GLU A 115 -6.92 2.12 -16.79
N ALA A 116 -7.13 3.31 -17.35
CA ALA A 116 -7.87 4.38 -16.70
C ALA A 116 -9.30 3.97 -16.30
N HIS A 117 -9.97 3.14 -17.11
CA HIS A 117 -11.29 2.64 -16.77
C HIS A 117 -11.24 1.62 -15.63
N TRP A 118 -10.29 0.68 -15.66
CA TRP A 118 -10.01 -0.24 -14.55
C TRP A 118 -9.75 0.51 -13.24
N ASN A 119 -8.96 1.58 -13.31
CA ASN A 119 -8.63 2.44 -12.18
C ASN A 119 -9.87 3.04 -11.53
N CYS A 120 -10.83 3.51 -12.32
CA CYS A 120 -12.06 4.10 -11.81
C CYS A 120 -13.05 3.08 -11.22
N VAL A 121 -13.24 1.92 -11.86
CA VAL A 121 -14.37 1.03 -11.54
C VAL A 121 -13.98 -0.23 -10.76
N VAL A 122 -12.69 -0.52 -10.63
CA VAL A 122 -12.18 -1.68 -9.89
C VAL A 122 -11.13 -1.26 -8.87
N HIS A 123 -10.01 -0.67 -9.30
CA HIS A 123 -8.85 -0.50 -8.42
C HIS A 123 -9.10 0.53 -7.31
N TYR A 124 -9.62 1.71 -7.66
CA TYR A 124 -9.97 2.71 -6.65
C TYR A 124 -11.05 2.21 -5.68
N PRO A 125 -12.17 1.60 -6.13
CA PRO A 125 -13.16 1.01 -5.23
C PRO A 125 -12.59 -0.07 -4.28
N VAL A 126 -11.64 -0.90 -4.73
CA VAL A 126 -10.94 -1.86 -3.85
C VAL A 126 -10.11 -1.14 -2.79
N LEU A 127 -9.35 -0.11 -3.17
CA LEU A 127 -8.54 0.68 -2.25
C LEU A 127 -9.40 1.40 -1.20
N GLU A 128 -10.49 2.02 -1.64
CA GLU A 128 -11.45 2.72 -0.77
C GLU A 128 -12.10 1.75 0.24
N LEU A 129 -12.56 0.59 -0.23
CA LEU A 129 -13.13 -0.43 0.63
C LEU A 129 -12.13 -0.98 1.65
N ALA A 130 -10.88 -1.18 1.22
CA ALA A 130 -9.82 -1.65 2.11
C ALA A 130 -9.48 -0.63 3.19
N LEU A 131 -9.36 0.66 2.83
CA LEU A 131 -8.90 1.72 3.72
C LEU A 131 -10.00 2.38 4.56
N LYS A 132 -11.28 2.08 4.32
CA LYS A 132 -12.39 2.59 5.13
C LYS A 132 -12.18 2.50 6.66
N PRO A 133 -11.59 1.43 7.24
CA PRO A 133 -11.31 1.38 8.68
C PRO A 133 -10.18 2.30 9.15
N HIS A 134 -9.36 2.80 8.22
CA HIS A 134 -8.17 3.64 8.43
C HIS A 134 -8.36 5.08 7.95
N SER A 135 -9.57 5.45 7.51
CA SER A 135 -9.85 6.74 6.84
C SER A 135 -9.72 7.97 7.74
N THR A 136 -9.45 7.79 9.03
CA THR A 136 -9.14 8.88 9.96
C THR A 136 -7.70 9.37 9.84
N ILE A 137 -6.80 8.55 9.28
CA ILE A 137 -5.38 8.84 9.14
C ILE A 137 -4.93 8.71 7.69
N LEU A 138 -5.51 7.78 6.92
CA LEU A 138 -5.06 7.44 5.59
C LEU A 138 -6.08 7.80 4.51
N ASP A 139 -5.57 8.21 3.35
CA ASP A 139 -6.38 8.49 2.17
C ASP A 139 -5.71 7.94 0.89
N VAL A 140 -6.51 7.78 -0.17
CA VAL A 140 -6.06 7.36 -1.51
C VAL A 140 -6.09 8.56 -2.44
N VAL A 141 -4.92 8.94 -2.95
CA VAL A 141 -4.78 10.06 -3.87
C VAL A 141 -4.54 9.55 -5.29
N ASN A 142 -5.36 9.98 -6.25
CA ASN A 142 -5.09 9.78 -7.67
C ASN A 142 -3.90 10.64 -8.11
N CYS A 143 -2.88 9.99 -8.67
CA CYS A 143 -1.61 10.60 -9.04
C CYS A 143 -1.31 10.54 -10.55
N THR A 144 -2.27 10.16 -11.39
CA THR A 144 -2.11 10.03 -12.86
C THR A 144 -1.57 11.28 -13.56
N SER A 145 -1.78 12.46 -12.96
CA SER A 145 -1.27 13.75 -13.44
C SER A 145 -0.09 14.30 -12.62
N ALA A 146 0.27 13.66 -11.51
CA ALA A 146 1.38 14.05 -10.67
C ALA A 146 2.71 13.80 -11.40
N THR A 147 3.70 14.67 -11.17
CA THR A 147 5.05 14.51 -11.71
C THR A 147 6.08 14.71 -10.62
N ILE A 148 7.20 13.99 -10.74
CA ILE A 148 8.34 14.16 -9.86
C ILE A 148 9.01 15.50 -10.18
N ASN A 149 9.25 16.32 -9.16
CA ASN A 149 9.88 17.63 -9.30
C ASN A 149 11.27 17.51 -9.93
N THR A 150 11.62 18.39 -10.87
CA THR A 150 12.83 18.33 -11.71
C THR A 150 14.17 18.44 -10.97
N GLY A 151 14.17 18.91 -9.72
CA GLY A 151 15.36 18.95 -8.85
C GLY A 151 15.75 17.59 -8.22
N TYR A 152 14.86 16.59 -8.27
CA TYR A 152 15.12 15.24 -7.77
C TYR A 152 15.84 14.34 -8.81
N PRO A 153 15.48 14.34 -10.11
CA PRO A 153 16.16 13.57 -11.16
C PRO A 153 17.66 13.81 -11.32
N THR A 154 18.19 14.96 -10.93
CA THR A 154 19.62 15.28 -11.03
C THR A 154 20.51 14.43 -10.13
N GLN A 155 19.95 13.73 -9.14
CA GLN A 155 20.65 12.74 -8.30
C GLN A 155 20.48 11.30 -8.78
N LEU A 156 19.71 11.09 -9.86
CA LEU A 156 19.48 9.78 -10.46
C LEU A 156 20.52 9.48 -11.56
N PRO A 157 20.83 8.18 -11.81
CA PRO A 157 21.59 7.76 -12.99
C PRO A 157 21.03 8.34 -14.30
N PRO A 158 21.89 8.59 -15.31
CA PRO A 158 21.48 9.11 -16.61
C PRO A 158 20.39 8.30 -17.33
N SER A 159 20.30 6.98 -17.10
CA SER A 159 19.27 6.10 -17.67
C SER A 159 17.84 6.41 -17.20
N ILE A 160 17.70 7.20 -16.13
CA ILE A 160 16.44 7.56 -15.49
C ILE A 160 16.12 9.06 -15.73
N ARG A 161 17.09 9.83 -16.23
CA ARG A 161 16.97 11.26 -16.55
C ARG A 161 16.27 11.43 -17.89
N GLY A 162 14.95 11.46 -17.90
CA GLY A 162 14.19 11.76 -19.12
C GLY A 162 12.71 11.41 -19.02
N ASP A 163 12.38 10.37 -18.25
CA ASP A 163 11.00 9.92 -18.16
C ASP A 163 10.28 10.59 -16.98
N SER A 164 9.21 11.30 -17.32
CA SER A 164 8.17 11.77 -16.40
C SER A 164 7.35 10.58 -15.88
N LYS A 165 7.99 9.54 -15.34
CA LYS A 165 7.32 8.36 -14.77
C LYS A 165 6.38 8.82 -13.66
N LYS A 166 5.12 8.45 -13.80
CA LYS A 166 4.02 8.78 -12.88
C LYS A 166 3.53 7.48 -12.25
N VAL A 167 3.05 7.57 -11.02
CA VAL A 167 2.28 6.50 -10.37
C VAL A 167 0.80 6.83 -10.47
N ASP A 168 -0.06 5.83 -10.53
CA ASP A 168 -1.51 6.06 -10.69
C ASP A 168 -2.20 6.44 -9.37
N PHE A 169 -1.77 5.82 -8.27
CA PHE A 169 -2.30 6.13 -6.94
C PHE A 169 -1.21 6.18 -5.88
N CYS A 170 -1.47 6.93 -4.82
CA CYS A 170 -0.70 6.87 -3.58
C CYS A 170 -1.65 6.63 -2.41
N ILE A 171 -1.23 5.82 -1.44
CA ILE A 171 -1.80 5.85 -0.09
C ILE A 171 -0.97 6.83 0.73
N VAL A 172 -1.64 7.84 1.28
CA VAL A 172 -1.00 8.95 1.97
C VAL A 172 -1.44 9.00 3.42
N VAL A 173 -0.62 9.61 4.28
CA VAL A 173 -1.06 10.07 5.60
C VAL A 173 -1.76 11.41 5.39
N ASP A 174 -3.08 11.45 5.59
CA ASP A 174 -3.87 12.67 5.45
C ASP A 174 -3.55 13.64 6.60
N GLN A 175 -3.14 14.85 6.21
CA GLN A 175 -2.79 15.94 7.12
C GLN A 175 -3.51 17.23 6.71
N SER A 176 -4.59 17.14 5.92
CA SER A 176 -5.38 18.28 5.45
C SER A 176 -6.33 18.84 6.52
N GLY A 177 -6.59 18.07 7.59
CA GLY A 177 -7.48 18.44 8.69
C GLY A 177 -6.83 19.23 9.84
N SER A 178 -7.63 19.56 10.85
CA SER A 178 -7.22 20.33 12.05
C SER A 178 -6.19 19.63 12.95
N GLY A 179 -5.90 18.35 12.70
CA GLY A 179 -4.86 17.56 13.38
C GLY A 179 -3.51 17.52 12.67
N CYS A 180 -3.30 18.39 11.68
CA CYS A 180 -2.05 18.48 10.91
C CYS A 180 -0.83 18.65 11.82
N HIS A 181 0.25 17.92 11.53
CA HIS A 181 1.51 18.06 12.23
C HIS A 181 2.11 19.47 12.00
N PRO A 182 2.52 20.22 13.05
CA PRO A 182 2.98 21.61 12.89
C PRO A 182 4.14 21.78 11.90
N ALA A 183 5.12 20.87 11.94
CA ALA A 183 6.24 20.87 11.00
C ALA A 183 5.82 20.73 9.52
N ILE A 184 4.67 20.10 9.23
CA ILE A 184 4.14 20.02 7.87
C ILE A 184 3.67 21.39 7.40
N TYR A 185 3.00 22.16 8.26
CA TYR A 185 2.57 23.52 7.93
C TYR A 185 3.74 24.40 7.49
N ASP A 186 4.87 24.33 8.22
CA ASP A 186 6.07 25.11 7.88
C ASP A 186 6.65 24.68 6.52
N ILE A 187 6.68 23.39 6.21
CA ILE A 187 7.20 22.87 4.94
C ILE A 187 6.31 23.34 3.77
N VAL A 188 4.99 23.18 3.87
CA VAL A 188 4.06 23.45 2.76
C VAL A 188 4.00 24.92 2.34
N THR A 189 4.50 25.83 3.16
CA THR A 189 4.63 27.25 2.79
C THR A 189 5.67 27.50 1.70
N THR A 190 6.63 26.59 1.54
CA THR A 190 7.79 26.79 0.65
C THR A 190 8.09 25.62 -0.27
N ASP A 191 7.68 24.39 0.08
CA ASP A 191 7.94 23.17 -0.70
C ASP A 191 6.86 22.09 -0.43
N SER A 192 6.99 20.93 -1.06
CA SER A 192 6.16 19.76 -0.77
C SER A 192 6.78 18.89 0.34
N VAL A 193 5.95 18.22 1.15
CA VAL A 193 6.42 17.12 2.02
C VAL A 193 6.75 15.84 1.22
N ASN A 194 6.64 15.91 -0.10
CA ASN A 194 6.98 14.82 -1.01
C ASN A 194 7.89 15.34 -2.14
N HIS A 195 8.34 14.41 -2.96
CA HIS A 195 9.08 14.67 -4.20
C HIS A 195 8.24 15.22 -5.37
N SER A 196 6.97 15.58 -5.13
CA SER A 196 5.98 16.01 -6.12
C SER A 196 5.24 17.24 -5.60
N ASN A 197 5.11 18.28 -6.43
CA ASN A 197 4.31 19.46 -6.13
C ASN A 197 2.83 19.31 -6.53
N HIS A 198 2.36 18.08 -6.73
CA HIS A 198 0.94 17.83 -6.97
C HIS A 198 0.12 18.31 -5.75
N PRO A 199 -0.88 19.19 -5.92
CA PRO A 199 -1.53 19.85 -4.78
C PRO A 199 -2.08 18.90 -3.69
N PRO A 200 -2.75 17.78 -4.03
CA PRO A 200 -3.20 16.78 -3.05
C PRO A 200 -2.07 16.11 -2.23
N LEU A 201 -0.82 16.22 -2.69
CA LEU A 201 0.35 15.61 -2.06
C LEU A 201 1.20 16.62 -1.28
N LEU A 202 0.90 17.92 -1.31
CA LEU A 202 1.78 18.92 -0.69
C LEU A 202 1.95 18.71 0.81
N SER A 203 0.85 18.45 1.53
CA SER A 203 0.82 18.24 2.97
C SER A 203 0.72 16.78 3.38
N CYS A 204 0.49 15.86 2.45
CA CYS A 204 0.12 14.47 2.75
C CYS A 204 1.26 13.51 2.39
N PRO A 205 2.08 13.06 3.37
CA PRO A 205 3.20 12.16 3.10
C PRO A 205 2.78 10.89 2.37
N ILE A 206 3.44 10.58 1.26
CA ILE A 206 3.22 9.34 0.51
C ILE A 206 3.81 8.19 1.31
N ALA A 207 2.97 7.21 1.68
CA ALA A 207 3.39 6.03 2.42
C ALA A 207 3.51 4.79 1.52
N ILE A 208 2.65 4.66 0.51
CA ILE A 208 2.63 3.54 -0.42
C ILE A 208 2.38 4.09 -1.82
N SER A 209 3.25 3.75 -2.77
CA SER A 209 3.05 4.06 -4.20
C SER A 209 2.38 2.88 -4.90
N ILE A 210 1.41 3.17 -5.78
CA ILE A 210 0.63 2.16 -6.51
C ILE A 210 0.73 2.46 -8.00
N GLU A 211 1.25 1.49 -8.73
CA GLU A 211 1.36 1.52 -10.18
C GLU A 211 0.35 0.54 -10.77
N THR A 212 -0.44 0.99 -11.73
CA THR A 212 -1.33 0.12 -12.50
C THR A 212 -0.80 -0.02 -13.92
N LYS A 213 -0.93 -1.23 -14.49
CA LYS A 213 -0.48 -1.48 -15.88
C LYS A 213 -1.48 -2.35 -16.62
N ALA A 214 -1.76 -1.97 -17.86
CA ALA A 214 -2.62 -2.73 -18.77
C ALA A 214 -2.08 -4.12 -19.13
N ALA A 215 -0.76 -4.36 -19.04
CA ALA A 215 -0.11 -5.64 -19.33
C ALA A 215 1.22 -5.78 -18.56
N ALA A 216 1.75 -7.01 -18.47
CA ALA A 216 3.08 -7.26 -17.93
C ALA A 216 4.13 -6.49 -18.77
N PRO A 217 4.92 -5.60 -18.16
CA PRO A 217 5.82 -4.70 -18.90
C PRO A 217 7.03 -5.44 -19.52
N ASN A 218 7.55 -4.88 -20.61
CA ASN A 218 8.89 -5.18 -21.13
C ASN A 218 9.95 -4.35 -20.39
N LYS A 219 11.19 -4.86 -20.36
CA LYS A 219 12.39 -4.38 -19.64
C LYS A 219 12.64 -2.86 -19.66
N GLU A 220 12.90 -2.21 -18.51
CA GLU A 220 13.74 -0.98 -18.37
C GLU A 220 14.37 -0.70 -16.99
N GLU A 221 15.70 -0.64 -16.87
CA GLU A 221 16.46 -0.65 -15.60
C GLU A 221 16.53 0.70 -14.87
N ALA A 222 16.36 0.66 -13.55
CA ALA A 222 16.67 1.76 -12.65
C ALA A 222 17.26 1.26 -11.33
N GLU A 223 18.48 1.68 -11.03
CA GLU A 223 19.12 1.53 -9.73
C GLU A 223 19.17 2.90 -9.06
N LEU A 224 18.65 3.02 -7.83
CA LEU A 224 18.74 4.26 -7.05
C LEU A 224 19.24 4.00 -5.63
N GLN A 225 20.45 4.45 -5.32
CA GLN A 225 20.98 4.39 -3.95
C GLN A 225 20.14 5.25 -3.00
N MET A 226 19.54 4.62 -1.99
CA MET A 226 18.74 5.32 -0.99
C MET A 226 19.57 5.68 0.25
N GLY A 227 19.15 6.74 0.96
CA GLY A 227 19.86 7.27 2.14
C GLY A 227 19.82 6.37 3.39
N GLN A 228 20.66 6.69 4.37
CA GLN A 228 20.81 5.94 5.64
C GLN A 228 19.52 5.83 6.47
N ALA A 229 18.59 6.78 6.36
CA ALA A 229 17.34 6.78 7.13
C ALA A 229 16.41 5.58 6.79
N ILE A 230 16.46 5.07 5.56
CA ILE A 230 15.70 3.90 5.13
C ILE A 230 16.19 2.62 5.80
N GLU A 231 17.46 2.55 6.21
CA GLU A 231 17.98 1.41 6.97
C GLU A 231 17.26 1.24 8.31
N GLN A 232 16.83 2.34 8.93
CA GLN A 232 16.08 2.32 10.19
C GLN A 232 14.61 1.93 9.99
N LEU A 233 14.01 2.26 8.85
CA LEU A 233 12.65 1.84 8.49
C LEU A 233 12.61 0.38 8.02
N GLY A 234 13.71 -0.09 7.44
CA GLY A 234 13.85 -1.43 6.86
C GLY A 234 13.49 -1.45 5.38
N PHE A 235 12.28 -0.99 5.02
CA PHE A 235 11.81 -0.97 3.63
C PHE A 235 10.75 0.09 3.35
N LEU A 236 10.51 0.38 2.08
CA LEU A 236 9.37 1.15 1.60
C LEU A 236 8.44 0.27 0.75
N PRO A 237 7.14 0.21 1.08
CA PRO A 237 6.18 -0.62 0.35
C PRO A 237 5.73 0.03 -0.97
N GLY A 238 5.40 -0.82 -1.94
CA GLY A 238 4.63 -0.42 -3.12
C GLY A 238 3.69 -1.53 -3.57
N LEU A 239 2.74 -1.17 -4.42
CA LEU A 239 1.83 -2.10 -5.06
C LEU A 239 1.94 -2.00 -6.57
N ILE A 240 1.92 -3.15 -7.24
CA ILE A 240 1.73 -3.25 -8.69
C ILE A 240 0.39 -3.93 -8.92
N VAL A 241 -0.45 -3.32 -9.76
CA VAL A 241 -1.73 -3.88 -10.20
C VAL A 241 -1.68 -4.15 -11.70
N LEU A 242 -1.82 -5.41 -12.08
CA LEU A 242 -1.90 -5.85 -13.48
C LEU A 242 -3.29 -6.39 -13.77
N GLN A 243 -4.19 -5.54 -14.26
CA GLN A 243 -5.60 -5.88 -14.45
C GLN A 243 -6.20 -6.51 -13.18
N HIS A 244 -6.38 -7.83 -13.17
CA HIS A 244 -6.90 -8.56 -12.03
C HIS A 244 -5.91 -8.69 -10.88
N ASP A 245 -4.63 -8.80 -11.17
CA ASP A 245 -3.65 -9.33 -10.21
C ASP A 245 -2.92 -8.23 -9.45
N TRP A 246 -2.81 -8.42 -8.13
CA TRP A 246 -2.22 -7.45 -7.22
C TRP A 246 -0.97 -8.01 -6.58
N TYR A 247 0.07 -7.17 -6.51
CA TYR A 247 1.37 -7.59 -6.02
C TYR A 247 1.93 -6.57 -5.05
N PHE A 248 2.41 -7.09 -3.92
CA PHE A 248 3.27 -6.34 -3.03
C PHE A 248 4.71 -6.44 -3.50
N ILE A 249 5.40 -5.33 -3.30
CA ILE A 249 6.83 -5.17 -3.52
C ILE A 249 7.39 -4.24 -2.44
N ALA A 250 8.68 -4.38 -2.18
CA ALA A 250 9.37 -3.56 -1.21
C ALA A 250 10.72 -3.12 -1.75
N ALA A 251 11.05 -1.85 -1.54
CA ALA A 251 12.37 -1.33 -1.80
C ALA A 251 13.17 -1.17 -0.50
N THR A 252 14.45 -1.53 -0.53
CA THR A 252 15.38 -1.34 0.59
C THR A 252 16.56 -0.47 0.18
N ARG A 253 17.43 -0.10 1.14
CA ARG A 253 18.60 0.77 0.92
C ARG A 253 19.52 0.32 -0.23
N SER A 254 19.68 -0.99 -0.42
CA SER A 254 20.48 -1.58 -1.50
C SER A 254 19.76 -1.64 -2.85
N VAL A 255 18.59 -1.00 -2.99
CA VAL A 255 17.75 -0.96 -4.21
C VAL A 255 17.32 -2.35 -4.68
N THR A 256 17.28 -3.31 -3.78
CA THR A 256 16.78 -4.63 -4.12
C THR A 256 15.26 -4.54 -4.02
N ILE A 257 14.55 -4.63 -5.15
CA ILE A 257 13.11 -4.84 -5.14
C ILE A 257 12.92 -6.28 -4.70
N TRP A 258 12.39 -6.47 -3.49
CA TRP A 258 12.16 -7.78 -2.95
C TRP A 258 10.85 -8.34 -3.47
N ARG A 259 10.92 -9.59 -3.95
CA ARG A 259 9.86 -10.57 -4.21
C ARG A 259 8.49 -9.96 -4.57
N ARG A 260 8.03 -10.22 -5.80
CA ARG A 260 6.63 -10.05 -6.17
C ARG A 260 5.79 -11.03 -5.34
N ILE A 261 5.21 -10.55 -4.24
CA ILE A 261 4.28 -11.34 -3.42
C ILE A 261 2.89 -11.10 -4.00
N ALA A 262 2.27 -12.15 -4.55
CA ALA A 262 0.92 -12.08 -5.09
C ALA A 262 -0.08 -11.96 -3.95
N ILE A 263 -0.61 -10.76 -3.71
CA ILE A 263 -1.50 -10.47 -2.57
C ILE A 263 -2.97 -10.76 -2.85
N GLY A 264 -3.33 -11.03 -4.10
CA GLY A 264 -4.66 -11.50 -4.48
C GLY A 264 -5.03 -11.07 -5.89
N SER A 265 -6.29 -11.27 -6.24
CA SER A 265 -6.83 -11.01 -7.57
C SER A 265 -8.27 -10.51 -7.49
N THR A 266 -8.67 -9.60 -8.38
CA THR A 266 -10.06 -9.10 -8.47
C THR A 266 -11.00 -10.00 -9.27
N ASP A 267 -10.49 -11.14 -9.77
CA ASP A 267 -11.28 -12.13 -10.52
C ASP A 267 -12.26 -12.90 -9.62
N THR A 268 -11.99 -12.97 -8.31
CA THR A 268 -12.79 -13.76 -7.38
C THR A 268 -13.04 -13.04 -6.05
N PRO A 269 -14.14 -13.34 -5.33
CA PRO A 269 -14.40 -12.74 -4.02
C PRO A 269 -13.28 -13.00 -3.00
N GLU A 270 -12.75 -14.22 -2.95
CA GLU A 270 -11.65 -14.58 -2.07
C GLU A 270 -10.35 -13.85 -2.42
N GLY A 271 -10.07 -13.65 -3.72
CA GLY A 271 -8.92 -12.86 -4.15
C GLY A 271 -9.03 -11.41 -3.70
N ILE A 272 -10.23 -10.82 -3.76
CA ILE A 272 -10.50 -9.47 -3.25
C ILE A 272 -10.36 -9.41 -1.73
N CYS A 273 -10.85 -10.42 -1.01
CA CYS A 273 -10.64 -10.54 0.43
C CYS A 273 -9.14 -10.55 0.79
N ASN A 274 -8.32 -11.28 0.05
CA ASN A 274 -6.87 -11.30 0.26
C ASN A 274 -6.26 -9.90 0.04
N ILE A 275 -6.66 -9.20 -1.04
CA ILE A 275 -6.21 -7.84 -1.34
C ILE A 275 -6.58 -6.88 -0.20
N ILE A 276 -7.82 -6.95 0.30
CA ILE A 276 -8.30 -6.11 1.40
C ILE A 276 -7.50 -6.38 2.68
N CYS A 277 -7.26 -7.65 3.03
CA CYS A 277 -6.43 -8.01 4.18
C CYS A 277 -5.02 -7.44 4.06
N ALA A 278 -4.38 -7.63 2.89
CA ALA A 278 -3.04 -7.15 2.61
C ALA A 278 -2.93 -5.62 2.72
N ILE A 279 -3.87 -4.88 2.12
CA ILE A 279 -3.87 -3.40 2.17
C ILE A 279 -4.12 -2.90 3.59
N ARG A 280 -4.98 -3.55 4.38
CA ARG A 280 -5.21 -3.15 5.78
C ARG A 280 -4.05 -3.47 6.70
N TYR A 281 -3.37 -4.59 6.44
CA TYR A 281 -2.13 -4.90 7.12
C TYR A 281 -1.04 -3.85 6.81
N LEU A 282 -0.92 -3.45 5.54
CA LEU A 282 -0.08 -2.33 5.12
C LEU A 282 -0.50 -1.01 5.79
N ALA A 283 -1.79 -0.69 5.83
CA ALA A 283 -2.32 0.51 6.48
C ALA A 283 -1.94 0.56 7.97
N SER A 284 -2.11 -0.55 8.68
CA SER A 284 -1.71 -0.68 10.08
C SER A 284 -0.19 -0.51 10.25
N TRP A 285 0.61 -1.05 9.34
CA TRP A 285 2.06 -0.80 9.33
C TRP A 285 2.39 0.67 9.06
N VAL A 286 1.64 1.34 8.17
CA VAL A 286 1.83 2.77 7.91
C VAL A 286 1.58 3.59 9.18
N GLU A 287 0.47 3.34 9.86
CA GLU A 287 0.09 4.07 11.08
C GLU A 287 1.04 3.82 12.25
N THR A 288 1.49 2.57 12.42
CA THR A 288 2.26 2.15 13.60
C THR A 288 3.78 2.22 13.42
N THR A 289 4.27 2.22 12.17
CA THR A 289 5.69 2.14 11.86
C THR A 289 6.14 3.30 10.98
N TYR A 290 5.55 3.44 9.78
CA TYR A 290 5.97 4.45 8.81
C TYR A 290 5.78 5.88 9.34
N TRP A 291 4.56 6.21 9.78
CA TRP A 291 4.23 7.56 10.21
C TRP A 291 5.05 8.00 11.43
N PRO A 292 5.18 7.18 12.49
CA PRO A 292 6.12 7.43 13.58
C PRO A 292 7.56 7.68 13.13
N TRP A 293 8.05 6.88 12.18
CA TRP A 293 9.38 7.05 11.62
C TRP A 293 9.49 8.35 10.83
N PHE A 294 8.48 8.71 10.03
CA PHE A 294 8.45 9.93 9.23
C PHE A 294 8.47 11.16 10.14
N CYS A 295 7.66 11.20 11.19
CA CYS A 295 7.69 12.28 12.17
C CYS A 295 9.09 12.45 12.80
N ARG A 296 9.71 11.33 13.20
CA ARG A 296 11.03 11.37 13.86
C ARG A 296 12.14 11.82 12.92
N TRP A 297 12.20 11.27 11.71
CA TRP A 297 13.36 11.37 10.84
C TRP A 297 13.20 12.38 9.70
N ALA A 298 11.98 12.52 9.17
CA ALA A 298 11.69 13.48 8.10
C ALA A 298 11.25 14.84 8.66
N LEU A 299 10.43 14.84 9.72
CA LEU A 299 9.96 16.09 10.36
C LEU A 299 10.86 16.56 11.53
N GLY A 300 11.78 15.71 12.01
CA GLY A 300 12.70 16.05 13.10
C GLY A 300 12.06 16.08 14.49
N ASP A 301 10.88 15.48 14.66
CA ASP A 301 10.11 15.55 15.89
C ASP A 301 10.47 14.40 16.85
N THR A 302 11.42 14.66 17.74
CA THR A 302 11.82 13.73 18.81
C THR A 302 10.92 13.82 20.05
N HIS A 303 10.00 14.79 20.14
CA HIS A 303 9.27 15.11 21.37
C HIS A 303 7.76 14.85 21.34
N HIS A 304 7.08 14.85 20.19
CA HIS A 304 5.61 14.66 20.14
C HIS A 304 5.13 13.21 20.25
N LEU A 305 5.93 12.23 19.80
CA LEU A 305 5.51 10.82 19.76
C LEU A 305 5.20 10.21 21.13
N TYR A 306 5.88 10.69 22.18
CA TYR A 306 5.68 10.20 23.54
C TYR A 306 4.35 10.67 24.17
N ARG A 307 3.74 11.76 23.70
CA ARG A 307 2.50 12.29 24.32
C ARG A 307 1.23 11.65 23.78
N ASN A 308 1.19 11.25 22.51
CA ASN A 308 -0.03 10.71 21.90
C ASN A 308 -0.25 9.22 22.17
N ILE A 309 0.81 8.43 22.34
CA ILE A 309 0.67 7.00 22.73
C ILE A 309 0.25 6.89 24.20
N CYS A 310 0.82 7.70 25.09
CA CYS A 310 0.44 7.72 26.51
C CYS A 310 -0.98 8.25 26.76
N SER A 311 -1.47 9.17 25.92
CA SER A 311 -2.85 9.71 26.06
C SER A 311 -3.93 8.76 25.56
N GLN A 312 -3.61 7.84 24.65
CA GLN A 312 -4.53 6.79 24.17
C GLN A 312 -4.54 5.55 25.08
N VAL A 313 -3.43 5.20 25.73
CA VAL A 313 -3.38 4.05 26.67
C VAL A 313 -3.91 4.42 28.07
N GLY A 314 -3.94 5.71 28.44
CA GLY A 314 -4.39 6.17 29.76
C GLY A 314 -5.90 6.36 29.95
N ARG A 315 -6.75 6.04 28.95
CA ARG A 315 -8.21 6.25 29.04
C ARG A 315 -9.05 4.98 29.22
N SER A 316 -8.44 3.80 29.35
CA SER A 316 -9.15 2.52 29.54
C SER A 316 -9.05 1.93 30.96
N SER A 317 -8.66 2.72 31.96
CA SER A 317 -8.60 2.27 33.37
C SER A 317 -9.24 3.25 34.34
N SER A 318 -10.48 3.66 34.05
CA SER A 318 -11.38 4.28 35.03
C SER A 318 -12.82 4.26 34.51
N SER A 319 -13.51 3.13 34.70
CA SER A 319 -14.97 2.99 34.78
C SER A 319 -15.27 1.64 35.41
#